data_AF-A0A3D4UGB4-F1
#
_entry.id   AF-A0A3D4UGB4-F1
#
_cell.length_a   1.000
_cell.length_b   1.000
_cell.length_c   1.000
_cell.angle_alpha   90.00
_cell.angle_beta   90.00
_cell.angle_gamma   90.00
#
_symmetry.space_group_name_H-M   'P 1'
#
loop_
_entity.id
_entity.type
_entity.pdbx_description
1 polymer ?
#
loop_
_entity_poly.entity_id
_entity_poly.type
_entity_poly.pdbx_seq_one_letter_code
_entity_poly.pdbx_strand_id
1 'polypeptide(L)'
;ALAVLGVNSFFTGDGAADIGVREDLEVMLGRLDDTGQFIANGTAKLIGDLGNEAVSGLGELSIQKFWSQQATDIASKTASARNKANADAIIRESLDAQRASVSGVSIDEESINLMSYQRQYQGAAQVITTAQEMFDTLLALV
;
A
#
# COMPACT_ATOMS: atom_id res chain seq x y z
N ALA A 1 9.45 70.50 12.60
CA ALA A 1 10.91 70.42 12.77
C ALA A 1 11.47 68.98 12.85
N LEU A 2 10.64 67.91 12.85
CA LEU A 2 11.12 66.53 12.94
C LEU A 2 11.47 65.86 11.58
N ALA A 3 11.09 66.45 10.45
CA ALA A 3 11.48 65.97 9.11
C ALA A 3 12.97 66.25 8.77
N VAL A 4 13.61 67.22 9.44
CA VAL A 4 15.06 67.52 9.31
C VAL A 4 15.94 66.48 10.03
N LEU A 5 15.35 65.60 10.86
CA LEU A 5 16.03 64.54 11.60
C LEU A 5 15.96 63.16 10.90
N GLY A 6 15.54 63.10 9.63
CA GLY A 6 15.48 61.84 8.87
C GLY A 6 14.26 60.97 9.14
N VAL A 7 13.28 61.44 9.93
CA VAL A 7 12.00 60.76 10.14
C VAL A 7 10.95 61.35 9.22
N ASN A 8 11.11 61.06 7.94
CA ASN A 8 10.07 61.08 6.92
C ASN A 8 10.61 60.32 5.70
N SER A 9 11.17 59.12 5.90
CA SER A 9 11.98 58.45 4.88
C SER A 9 11.15 57.78 3.78
N PHE A 10 9.84 57.59 3.97
CA PHE A 10 8.99 56.76 3.09
C PHE A 10 7.87 57.49 2.32
N PHE A 11 7.41 58.65 2.79
CA PHE A 11 6.24 59.33 2.24
C PHE A 11 6.56 60.79 1.86
N THR A 12 5.83 61.30 0.88
CA THR A 12 5.80 62.69 0.43
C THR A 12 4.48 63.34 0.86
N GLY A 13 4.42 64.67 0.84
CA GLY A 13 3.25 65.43 1.26
C GLY A 13 3.37 65.91 2.71
N ASP A 14 2.64 66.97 3.03
CA ASP A 14 2.71 67.65 4.33
C ASP A 14 1.45 67.39 5.20
N GLY A 15 0.45 66.66 4.68
CA GLY A 15 -0.78 66.28 5.38
C GLY A 15 -1.50 65.05 4.80
N ALA A 16 -2.69 64.75 5.31
CA ALA A 16 -3.46 63.56 4.90
C ALA A 16 -4.14 63.69 3.52
N ALA A 17 -4.26 64.91 3.00
CA ALA A 17 -4.89 65.18 1.71
C ALA A 17 -3.91 64.99 0.53
N ASP A 18 -2.61 65.06 0.80
CA ASP A 18 -1.52 65.07 -0.17
C ASP A 18 -0.42 64.03 0.13
N ILE A 19 -0.67 63.12 1.08
CA ILE A 19 0.25 62.03 1.39
C ILE A 19 0.42 61.11 0.18
N GLY A 20 1.67 60.95 -0.26
CA GLY A 20 2.07 60.06 -1.34
C GLY A 20 3.28 59.20 -0.93
N VAL A 21 3.58 58.16 -1.69
CA VAL A 21 4.84 57.40 -1.53
C VAL A 21 5.90 58.09 -2.38
N ARG A 22 7.11 58.26 -1.84
CA ARG A 22 8.20 58.88 -2.61
C ARG A 22 8.60 57.96 -3.77
N GLU A 23 8.69 58.51 -4.98
CA GLU A 23 8.94 57.75 -6.21
C GLU A 23 10.36 57.16 -6.30
N ASP A 24 11.31 57.71 -5.54
CA ASP A 24 12.68 57.20 -5.37
C ASP A 24 12.78 55.99 -4.42
N LEU A 25 11.71 55.65 -3.67
CA LEU A 25 11.62 54.46 -2.85
C LEU A 25 11.20 53.29 -3.72
N GLU A 26 12.09 52.90 -4.63
CA GLU A 26 12.10 51.52 -5.05
C GLU A 26 12.45 50.69 -3.81
N VAL A 27 11.46 50.05 -3.19
CA VAL A 27 11.74 48.93 -2.31
C VAL A 27 12.47 47.91 -3.18
N MET A 28 13.79 47.87 -3.05
CA MET A 28 14.66 46.97 -3.82
C MET A 28 14.41 45.52 -3.37
N LEU A 29 13.24 44.98 -3.68
CA LEU A 29 12.97 43.55 -3.69
C LEU A 29 13.53 43.01 -5.01
N GLY A 30 14.83 43.17 -5.24
CA GLY A 30 15.45 42.84 -6.51
C GLY A 30 16.87 42.35 -6.34
N ARG A 31 17.36 41.64 -7.34
CA ARG A 31 18.71 41.09 -7.38
C ARG A 31 19.43 41.65 -8.59
N LEU A 32 20.69 42.04 -8.45
CA LEU A 32 21.58 42.29 -9.58
C LEU A 32 21.99 40.93 -10.16
N ASP A 33 21.83 40.74 -11.46
CA ASP A 33 22.36 39.55 -12.12
C ASP A 33 23.87 39.63 -12.36
N ASP A 34 24.45 38.57 -12.94
CA ASP A 34 25.89 38.47 -13.20
C ASP A 34 26.39 39.49 -14.25
N THR A 35 25.48 40.21 -14.91
CA THR A 35 25.77 41.31 -15.85
C THR A 35 25.59 42.70 -15.21
N GLY A 36 25.18 42.75 -13.94
CA GLY A 36 24.88 43.99 -13.22
C GLY A 36 23.51 44.59 -13.53
N GLN A 37 22.63 43.85 -14.22
CA GLN A 37 21.26 44.29 -14.48
C GLN A 37 20.39 44.07 -13.23
N PHE A 38 19.64 45.10 -12.82
CA PHE A 38 18.68 44.97 -11.74
C PHE A 38 17.45 44.17 -12.20
N ILE A 39 17.15 43.07 -11.51
CA ILE A 39 15.98 42.24 -11.72
C ILE A 39 15.04 42.39 -10.53
N ALA A 40 13.92 43.07 -10.75
CA ALA A 40 12.82 43.12 -9.79
C ALA A 40 12.30 41.70 -9.49
N ASN A 41 12.08 41.40 -8.21
CA ASN A 41 11.72 40.09 -7.67
C ASN A 41 12.73 38.96 -7.97
N GLY A 42 13.99 39.29 -8.29
CA GLY A 42 14.99 38.31 -8.73
C GLY A 42 15.20 37.14 -7.76
N THR A 43 15.21 37.38 -6.44
CA THR A 43 15.33 36.31 -5.43
C THR A 43 14.09 35.42 -5.40
N ALA A 44 12.88 35.99 -5.47
CA ALA A 44 11.64 35.22 -5.49
C ALA A 44 11.54 34.35 -6.75
N LYS A 45 12.01 34.87 -7.90
CA LYS A 45 12.10 34.12 -9.15
C LYS A 45 13.05 32.92 -9.03
N LEU A 46 14.25 33.13 -8.48
CA LEU A 46 15.19 32.03 -8.24
C LEU A 46 14.64 30.96 -7.30
N ILE A 47 13.93 31.36 -6.24
CA ILE A 47 13.29 30.39 -5.33
C ILE A 47 12.19 29.62 -6.06
N GLY A 48 11.43 30.27 -6.94
CA GLY A 48 10.46 29.60 -7.81
C GLY A 48 11.10 28.62 -8.79
N ASP A 49 12.24 29.00 -9.37
CA ASP A 49 12.98 28.19 -10.34
C ASP A 49 13.75 27.03 -9.69
N LEU A 50 14.08 27.13 -8.39
CA LEU A 50 14.81 26.11 -7.64
C LEU A 50 14.17 24.71 -7.73
N GLY A 51 12.84 24.62 -7.83
CA GLY A 51 12.14 23.34 -7.99
C GLY A 51 12.46 22.61 -9.31
N ASN A 52 12.90 23.35 -10.33
CA ASN A 52 13.25 22.86 -11.65
C ASN A 52 14.75 22.69 -11.86
N GLU A 53 15.57 23.30 -11.01
CA GLU A 53 17.02 23.28 -11.13
C GLU A 53 17.59 21.88 -10.81
N ALA A 54 18.58 21.46 -11.59
CA ALA A 54 19.28 20.20 -11.37
C ALA A 54 20.18 20.32 -10.12
N VAL A 55 20.07 19.34 -9.22
CA VAL A 55 20.92 19.27 -8.03
C VAL A 55 21.86 18.08 -8.19
N SER A 56 23.17 18.35 -8.13
CA SER A 56 24.22 17.32 -8.31
C SER A 56 24.08 16.16 -7.31
N GLY A 57 23.71 16.46 -6.05
CA GLY A 57 23.42 15.45 -5.02
C GLY A 57 22.21 14.56 -5.30
N LEU A 58 21.36 14.92 -6.26
CA LEU A 58 20.21 14.14 -6.72
C LEU A 58 20.46 13.45 -8.08
N GLY A 59 21.70 13.41 -8.54
CA GLY A 59 22.06 12.81 -9.83
C GLY A 59 21.68 13.69 -11.02
N GLU A 60 21.88 15.00 -10.90
CA GLU A 60 21.52 15.99 -11.95
C GLU A 60 20.01 16.07 -12.23
N LEU A 61 19.19 15.63 -11.27
CA LEU A 61 17.74 15.75 -11.32
C LEU A 61 17.28 16.94 -10.49
N SER A 62 16.16 17.54 -10.93
CA SER A 62 15.43 18.46 -10.08
C SER A 62 14.74 17.71 -8.94
N ILE A 63 14.48 18.41 -7.85
CA ILE A 63 13.80 17.84 -6.66
C ILE A 63 12.49 17.17 -7.06
N GLN A 64 11.73 17.79 -7.96
CA GLN A 64 10.44 17.29 -8.42
C GLN A 64 10.60 16.01 -9.27
N LYS A 65 11.59 15.96 -10.16
CA LYS A 65 11.90 14.76 -10.96
C LYS A 65 12.36 13.61 -10.07
N PHE A 66 13.31 13.87 -9.17
CA PHE A 66 13.82 12.89 -8.24
C PHE A 66 12.69 12.26 -7.40
N TRP A 67 11.80 13.10 -6.84
CA TRP A 67 10.64 12.61 -6.09
C TRP A 67 9.72 11.73 -6.93
N SER A 68 9.37 12.18 -8.15
CA SER A 68 8.50 11.42 -9.05
C SER A 68 9.10 10.07 -9.41
N GLN A 69 10.40 10.02 -9.73
CA GLN A 69 11.12 8.79 -10.04
C GLN A 69 11.13 7.83 -8.85
N GLN A 70 11.41 8.34 -7.66
CA GLN A 70 11.44 7.51 -6.45
C GLN A 70 10.04 6.95 -6.12
N ALA A 71 9.00 7.75 -6.29
CA ALA A 71 7.61 7.33 -6.12
C ALA A 71 7.22 6.26 -7.16
N THR A 72 7.62 6.43 -8.43
CA THR A 72 7.38 5.43 -9.48
C THR A 72 8.12 4.12 -9.21
N ASP A 73 9.37 4.18 -8.75
CA ASP A 73 10.13 2.97 -8.39
C ASP A 73 9.44 2.18 -7.26
N ILE A 74 9.03 2.87 -6.19
CA ILE A 74 8.28 2.25 -5.09
C ILE A 74 6.95 1.67 -5.59
N ALA A 75 6.22 2.40 -6.43
CA ALA A 75 4.96 1.94 -6.99
C ALA A 75 5.13 0.68 -7.84
N SER A 76 6.17 0.64 -8.70
CA SER A 76 6.50 -0.50 -9.54
C SER A 76 6.88 -1.74 -8.72
N LYS A 77 7.75 -1.56 -7.72
CA LYS A 77 8.13 -2.63 -6.78
C LYS A 77 6.92 -3.17 -6.02
N THR A 78 6.04 -2.28 -5.55
CA THR A 78 4.81 -2.66 -4.85
C THR A 78 3.86 -3.44 -5.77
N ALA A 79 3.67 -2.99 -7.01
CA ALA A 79 2.83 -3.69 -7.98
C ALA A 79 3.38 -5.09 -8.29
N SER A 80 4.70 -5.22 -8.49
CA SER A 80 5.36 -6.51 -8.71
C SER A 80 5.18 -7.45 -7.50
N ALA A 81 5.40 -6.95 -6.28
CA ALA A 81 5.23 -7.73 -5.07
C ALA A 81 3.78 -8.21 -4.87
N ARG A 82 2.79 -7.37 -5.15
CA ARG A 82 1.36 -7.75 -5.10
C ARG A 82 1.03 -8.83 -6.13
N ASN A 83 1.51 -8.69 -7.36
CA ASN A 83 1.28 -9.70 -8.40
C ASN A 83 1.90 -11.04 -8.01
N LYS A 84 3.11 -11.03 -7.45
CA LYS A 84 3.75 -12.24 -6.95
C LYS A 84 2.97 -12.89 -5.80
N ALA A 85 2.52 -12.09 -4.84
CA ALA A 85 1.71 -12.59 -3.73
C ALA A 85 0.40 -13.23 -4.21
N ASN A 86 -0.27 -12.63 -5.20
CA ASN A 86 -1.47 -13.19 -5.81
C ASN A 86 -1.20 -14.50 -6.53
N ALA A 87 -0.10 -14.57 -7.31
CA ALA A 87 0.30 -15.80 -7.98
C ALA A 87 0.61 -16.92 -6.99
N ASP A 88 1.37 -16.62 -5.93
CA ASP A 88 1.70 -17.57 -4.86
C ASP A 88 0.44 -18.05 -4.12
N ALA A 89 -0.55 -17.17 -3.92
CA ALA A 89 -1.84 -17.54 -3.32
C ALA A 89 -2.61 -18.53 -4.20
N ILE A 90 -2.69 -18.29 -5.51
CA ILE A 90 -3.35 -19.20 -6.47
C ILE A 90 -2.63 -20.55 -6.51
N ILE A 91 -1.28 -20.54 -6.51
CA ILE A 91 -0.49 -21.78 -6.49
C ILE A 91 -0.75 -22.56 -5.20
N ARG A 92 -0.77 -21.88 -4.04
CA ARG A 92 -1.07 -22.52 -2.75
C ARG A 92 -2.46 -23.15 -2.75
N GLU A 93 -3.48 -22.43 -3.20
CA GLU A 93 -4.84 -22.95 -3.28
C GLU A 93 -4.92 -24.18 -4.19
N SER A 94 -4.25 -24.15 -5.36
CA SER A 94 -4.19 -25.30 -6.26
C SER A 94 -3.49 -26.50 -5.62
N LEU A 95 -2.39 -26.27 -4.90
CA LEU A 95 -1.66 -27.33 -4.20
C LEU A 95 -2.48 -27.91 -3.04
N ASP A 96 -3.18 -27.07 -2.28
CA ASP A 96 -4.06 -27.52 -1.20
C ASP A 96 -5.23 -28.35 -1.75
N ALA A 97 -5.82 -27.95 -2.88
CA ALA A 97 -6.85 -28.72 -3.56
C ALA A 97 -6.32 -30.08 -4.07
N GLN A 98 -5.12 -30.10 -4.67
CA GLN A 98 -4.47 -31.36 -5.08
C GLN A 98 -4.17 -32.26 -3.89
N ARG A 99 -3.69 -31.69 -2.78
CA ARG A 99 -3.42 -32.44 -1.54
C ARG A 99 -4.71 -33.03 -0.98
N ALA A 100 -5.77 -32.24 -0.90
CA ALA A 100 -7.10 -32.70 -0.49
C ALA A 100 -7.68 -33.76 -1.43
N SER A 101 -7.38 -33.73 -2.73
CA SER A 101 -7.84 -34.76 -3.67
C SER A 101 -7.14 -36.11 -3.46
N VAL A 102 -5.90 -36.14 -2.98
CA VAL A 102 -5.13 -37.38 -2.78
C VAL A 102 -5.27 -37.89 -1.35
N SER A 103 -5.23 -36.99 -0.36
CA SER A 103 -5.30 -37.35 1.06
C SER A 103 -6.69 -37.16 1.67
N GLY A 104 -7.64 -36.62 0.91
CA GLY A 104 -9.01 -36.45 1.37
C GLY A 104 -9.71 -37.80 1.39
N VAL A 105 -10.44 -38.05 2.47
CA VAL A 105 -11.32 -39.19 2.59
C VAL A 105 -12.75 -38.69 2.40
N SER A 106 -13.52 -39.34 1.53
CA SER A 106 -14.93 -38.99 1.36
C SER A 106 -15.71 -39.51 2.56
N ILE A 107 -16.29 -38.60 3.35
CA ILE A 107 -17.14 -38.96 4.50
C ILE A 107 -18.32 -39.84 4.06
N ASP A 108 -18.84 -39.64 2.84
CA ASP A 108 -19.92 -40.45 2.31
C ASP A 108 -19.46 -41.89 2.02
N GLU A 109 -18.26 -42.08 1.44
CA GLU A 109 -17.70 -43.43 1.23
C GLU A 109 -17.35 -44.11 2.55
N GLU A 110 -16.73 -43.39 3.49
CA GLU A 110 -16.47 -43.90 4.84
C GLU A 110 -17.77 -44.28 5.56
N SER A 111 -18.84 -43.49 5.40
CA SER A 111 -20.15 -43.77 6.00
C SER A 111 -20.82 -44.99 5.37
N ILE A 112 -20.73 -45.15 4.05
CA ILE A 112 -21.22 -46.35 3.34
C ILE A 112 -20.45 -47.59 3.80
N ASN A 113 -19.12 -47.49 3.90
CA ASN A 113 -18.28 -48.57 4.40
C ASN A 113 -18.62 -48.92 5.85
N LEU A 114 -18.82 -47.92 6.71
CA LEU A 114 -19.29 -48.12 8.09
C LEU A 114 -20.65 -48.82 8.13
N MET A 115 -21.63 -48.38 7.34
CA MET A 115 -22.93 -49.06 7.27
C MET A 115 -22.83 -50.49 6.73
N SER A 116 -21.90 -50.74 5.81
CA SER A 116 -21.61 -52.09 5.32
C SER A 116 -21.05 -52.97 6.44
N TYR A 117 -20.03 -52.49 7.16
CA TYR A 117 -19.46 -53.22 8.30
C TYR A 117 -20.48 -53.45 9.42
N GLN A 118 -21.34 -52.47 9.71
CA GLN A 118 -22.43 -52.63 10.68
C GLN A 118 -23.42 -53.72 10.25
N ARG A 119 -23.83 -53.75 8.98
CA ARG A 119 -24.70 -54.80 8.44
C ARG A 119 -24.05 -56.19 8.47
N GLN A 120 -22.77 -56.27 8.11
CA GLN A 120 -22.01 -57.53 8.21
C GLN A 120 -21.92 -58.02 9.65
N TYR A 121 -21.70 -57.12 10.61
CA TYR A 121 -21.68 -57.44 12.03
C TYR A 121 -23.05 -57.96 12.52
N GLN A 122 -24.15 -57.30 12.12
CA GLN A 122 -25.51 -57.76 12.43
C GLN A 122 -25.81 -59.13 11.84
N GLY A 123 -25.40 -59.39 10.60
CA GLY A 123 -25.54 -60.70 9.96
C GLY A 123 -24.73 -61.78 10.67
N ALA A 124 -23.48 -61.48 11.03
CA ALA A 124 -22.64 -62.39 11.82
C ALA A 124 -23.25 -62.69 13.19
N ALA A 125 -23.81 -61.68 13.86
CA ALA A 125 -24.51 -61.86 15.13
C ALA A 125 -25.72 -62.80 14.99
N GLN A 126 -26.53 -62.65 13.93
CA GLN A 126 -27.65 -63.58 13.65
C GLN A 126 -27.17 -65.01 13.41
N VAL A 127 -26.10 -65.21 12.64
CA VAL A 127 -25.53 -66.56 12.42
C VAL A 127 -25.09 -67.19 13.74
N ILE A 128 -24.46 -66.41 14.63
CA ILE A 128 -24.06 -66.88 15.97
C ILE A 128 -25.30 -67.25 16.78
N THR A 129 -26.34 -66.42 16.79
CA THR A 129 -27.59 -66.71 17.50
C THR A 129 -28.22 -68.00 16.99
N THR A 130 -28.34 -68.20 15.68
CA THR A 130 -28.89 -69.43 15.11
C THR A 130 -28.01 -70.64 15.42
N ALA A 131 -26.68 -70.50 15.41
CA ALA A 131 -25.78 -71.57 15.82
C ALA A 131 -25.96 -71.95 17.29
N GLN A 132 -26.20 -70.97 18.17
CA GLN A 132 -26.46 -71.19 19.58
C GLN A 132 -27.81 -71.90 19.80
N GLU A 133 -28.86 -71.48 19.10
CA GLU A 133 -30.17 -72.15 19.10
C GLU A 133 -30.07 -73.61 18.62
N MET A 134 -29.29 -73.89 17.58
CA MET A 134 -29.02 -75.25 17.13
C MET A 134 -28.29 -76.07 18.19
N PHE A 135 -27.29 -75.48 18.87
CA PHE A 135 -26.57 -76.14 19.95
C PHE A 135 -27.48 -76.49 21.13
N ASP A 136 -28.32 -75.55 21.57
CA ASP A 136 -29.26 -75.77 22.68
C ASP A 136 -30.29 -76.85 22.33
N THR A 137 -30.78 -76.88 21.08
CA THR A 137 -31.72 -77.91 20.60
C THR A 137 -31.10 -79.32 20.62
N LEU A 138 -29.84 -79.46 20.22
CA LEU A 138 -29.12 -80.73 20.29
C LEU A 138 -28.92 -81.19 21.73
N LEU A 139 -28.66 -80.26 22.65
CA LEU A 139 -28.45 -80.53 24.07
C LEU A 139 -29.75 -80.96 24.76
N ALA A 140 -30.91 -80.46 24.32
CA ALA A 140 -32.22 -80.83 24.84
C ALA A 140 -32.76 -82.19 24.35
N LEU A 141 -32.17 -82.76 23.29
CA LEU A 141 -32.52 -84.08 22.75
C LEU A 141 -31.81 -85.25 23.46
N VAL A 142 -30.85 -84.96 24.33
CA VAL A 142 -30.11 -85.91 25.18
C VAL A 142 -30.62 -85.81 26.61
#